data_AF-A0A522YQD2-F1
#
_entry.id   AF-A0A522YQD2-F1
#
_cell.length_a   1.000
_cell.length_b   1.000
_cell.length_c   1.000
_cell.angle_alpha   90.00
_cell.angle_beta   90.00
_cell.angle_gamma   90.00
#
_symmetry.space_group_name_H-M   'P 1'
#
loop_
_entity.id
_entity.type
_entity.pdbx_description
1 polymer ?
#
loop_
_entity_poly.entity_id
_entity_poly.type
_entity_poly.pdbx_seq_one_letter_code
_entity_poly.pdbx_strand_id
1 'polypeptide(L)' 'AILGVEGDEAIHAILDTMSAGKPYQTLMRTVHIHPTVSELIPTVLGELKG' A
#
# COMPACT_ATOMS: atom_id res chain seq x y z
N ALA A 1 -9.86 -8.07 -0.74
CA ALA A 1 -9.35 -8.17 -2.13
C ALA A 1 -9.27 -6.76 -2.69
N ILE A 2 -8.18 -6.40 -3.38
CA ILE A 2 -8.12 -5.17 -4.17
C ILE A 2 -8.81 -5.48 -5.50
N LEU A 3 -9.94 -4.83 -5.78
CA LEU A 3 -10.73 -5.07 -6.99
C LEU A 3 -10.29 -4.08 -8.07
N GLY A 4 -9.30 -4.47 -8.87
CA GLY A 4 -8.74 -3.67 -9.95
C GLY A 4 -7.67 -4.46 -10.72
N VAL A 5 -7.32 -3.98 -11.92
CA VAL A 5 -6.16 -4.48 -12.67
C VAL A 5 -4.89 -4.20 -11.87
N GLU A 6 -3.92 -5.12 -11.88
CA GLU A 6 -2.63 -4.99 -11.17
C GLU A 6 -2.74 -4.81 -9.64
N GLY A 7 -3.87 -5.21 -9.03
CA GLY A 7 -4.05 -5.16 -7.58
C GLY A 7 -3.09 -6.06 -6.79
N ASP A 8 -2.48 -7.05 -7.43
CA ASP A 8 -1.43 -7.90 -6.87
C ASP A 8 -0.13 -7.14 -6.55
N GLU A 9 0.14 -6.04 -7.26
CA GLU A 9 1.24 -5.12 -6.95
C GLU A 9 1.08 -4.52 -5.55
N ALA A 10 -0.09 -3.94 -5.27
CA ALA A 10 -0.38 -3.37 -3.97
C ALA A 10 -0.43 -4.44 -2.85
N ILE A 11 -0.89 -5.66 -3.17
CA ILE A 11 -0.90 -6.77 -2.22
C ILE A 11 0.52 -7.15 -1.80
N HIS A 12 1.48 -7.27 -2.73
CA HIS A 12 2.83 -7.64 -2.35
C HIS A 12 3.48 -6.59 -1.42
N ALA A 13 3.21 -5.30 -1.62
CA ALA A 13 3.79 -4.24 -0.80
C ALA A 13 3.29 -4.30 0.65
N ILE A 14 2.01 -4.65 0.82
CA ILE A 14 1.40 -4.88 2.12
C ILE A 14 1.99 -6.14 2.77
N LEU A 15 2.09 -7.24 2.03
CA LEU A 15 2.66 -8.50 2.53
C LEU A 15 4.13 -8.35 2.94
N ASP A 16 4.94 -7.65 2.16
CA ASP A 16 6.34 -7.39 2.48
C ASP A 16 6.48 -6.57 3.76
N THR A 17 5.63 -5.57 3.94
CA THR A 17 5.60 -4.75 5.15
C THR A 17 5.24 -5.59 6.39
N MET A 18 4.23 -6.47 6.27
CA MET A 18 3.81 -7.39 7.33
C MET A 18 4.90 -8.41 7.66
N SER A 19 5.49 -9.02 6.63
CA SER A 19 6.57 -10.00 6.75
C SER A 19 7.81 -9.40 7.42
N ALA A 20 8.12 -8.13 7.10
CA ALA A 20 9.20 -7.38 7.73
C ALA A 20 8.85 -6.88 9.15
N GLY A 21 7.64 -7.15 9.67
CA GLY A 21 7.19 -6.68 10.99
C GLY A 21 7.11 -5.16 11.11
N LYS A 22 6.96 -4.45 9.98
CA LYS A 22 6.96 -2.99 9.96
C LYS A 22 5.56 -2.42 10.20
N PRO A 23 5.46 -1.26 10.87
CA PRO A 23 4.18 -0.61 11.09
C PRO A 23 3.57 -0.08 9.77
N TYR A 24 2.24 -0.05 9.65
CA TYR A 24 1.56 0.42 8.43
C TYR A 24 1.89 1.89 8.07
N GLN A 25 2.34 2.68 9.05
CA GLN A 25 2.84 4.03 8.85
C GLN A 25 4.06 4.07 7.92
N THR A 26 4.80 2.96 7.78
CA THR A 26 5.83 2.80 6.76
C THR A 26 5.22 2.96 5.38
N LEU A 27 4.15 2.21 5.04
CA LEU A 27 3.46 2.34 3.75
C LEU A 27 2.86 3.74 3.56
N MET A 28 2.24 4.30 4.60
CA MET A 28 1.65 5.64 4.55
C MET A 28 2.66 6.75 4.22
N ARG A 29 3.94 6.55 4.56
CA ARG A 29 5.02 7.55 4.38
C ARG A 29 5.96 7.21 3.23
N THR A 30 5.75 6.09 2.54
CA THR A 30 6.54 5.69 1.38
C THR A 30 6.01 6.40 0.13
N VAL A 31 6.93 6.94 -0.67
CA VAL A 31 6.62 7.42 -2.02
C VAL A 31 6.71 6.23 -2.97
N HIS A 32 5.57 5.84 -3.54
CA HIS A 32 5.52 4.84 -4.60
C HIS A 32 5.84 5.48 -5.96
N ILE A 33 6.35 4.67 -6.88
CA ILE A 33 6.66 5.10 -8.25
C ILE A 33 5.36 5.39 -9.00
N HIS A 34 5.33 6.41 -9.87
CA HIS A 34 4.18 6.71 -10.73
C HIS A 34 4.47 6.33 -12.19
N PRO A 35 3.50 5.76 -12.95
CA PRO A 35 2.16 5.33 -12.52
C PRO A 35 2.16 3.88 -11.99
N THR A 36 1.58 3.64 -10.81
CA THR A 36 1.41 2.30 -10.22
C THR A 36 0.11 2.18 -9.42
N VAL A 37 -0.38 0.97 -9.16
CA VAL A 37 -1.55 0.76 -8.27
C VAL A 37 -1.16 1.02 -6.81
N SER A 38 0.09 0.70 -6.46
CA SER A 38 0.63 0.91 -5.12
C SER A 38 0.65 2.38 -4.68
N GLU A 39 0.64 3.34 -5.61
CA GLU A 39 0.58 4.77 -5.29
C GLU A 39 -0.70 5.21 -4.57
N LEU A 40 -1.75 4.40 -4.62
CA LEU A 40 -3.00 4.66 -3.92
C LEU A 40 -3.00 4.19 -2.45
N ILE A 41 -2.01 3.39 -2.04
CA ILE A 41 -1.91 2.85 -0.67
C ILE A 41 -1.92 3.96 0.40
N PRO A 42 -1.12 5.06 0.27
CA PRO A 42 -1.14 6.14 1.25
C PRO A 42 -2.51 6.80 1.41
N THR A 43 -3.26 6.97 0.31
CA THR A 43 -4.61 7.55 0.31
C THR A 43 -5.57 6.67 1.09
N VAL A 44 -5.63 5.38 0.77
CA VAL A 44 -6.51 4.40 1.45
C VAL A 44 -6.19 4.31 2.95
N LEU A 45 -4.90 4.23 3.31
CA LEU A 45 -4.49 4.19 4.72
C LEU A 45 -4.80 5.52 5.46
N GLY A 46 -4.80 6.64 4.74
CA GLY A 46 -5.21 7.95 5.26
C GLY A 46 -6.70 7.99 5.60
N GLU A 47 -7.56 7.46 4.70
CA GLU A 47 -9.01 7.38 4.92
C GLU A 47 -9.36 6.49 6.12
N LEU A 48 -8.63 5.40 6.34
CA LEU A 48 -8.84 4.49 7.48
C LEU A 48 -8.43 5.06 8.85
N LYS A 49 -7.62 6.13 8.87
CA LYS A 49 -7.30 6.88 10.11
C LYS A 49 -8.37 7.90 10.48
N GLY A 50 -9.26 8.23 9.54
CA GLY A 50 -10.36 9.19 9.71
C GLY A 50 -11.47 8.70 10.62
#